data_AF-A0A9N9QN91-F1
#
_entry.id   AF-A0A9N9QN91-F1
#
_cell.length_a   1.000
_cell.length_b   1.000
_cell.length_c   1.000
_cell.angle_alpha   90.00
_cell.angle_beta   90.00
_cell.angle_gamma   90.00
#
_symmetry.space_group_name_H-M   'P 1'
#
loop_
_entity.id
_entity.type
_entity.pdbx_description
1 polymer ?
#
loop_
_entity_poly.entity_id
_entity_poly.type
_entity_poly.pdbx_seq_one_letter_code
_entity_poly.pdbx_strand_id
1 'polypeptide(L)'
;MSSREILTLQFGHYANFVGTHWWNIQETGFEYNTTQPSEIDHSVLFREGRTPKGQVTFTPRLLLVDLKCSLKSLPKQGDLYESAPDSSQLFVEWDGNKVELQKNQKEPKNEFQIDLENPEALPSVSSKKYNLDENVEVWSDYLYSKYHPRTVNIVNEYEHCNEETPFDSYSSGTALWKNEMFEDEFADKIRSYIEECDHFQGFHILTDCTNGFAGLSSACLEHVRDEYDRKSVLVLPTIPAHFPDNDFKNDREQVFSIMNDSTRVINLLMSFNSYRQFGSMFAPLCAATDGWRQPGVPREFYHTQFNHKLPYHSSAILASALDTLTLKYRLKSTTCSLTDLCADLTGNDRKAISASLCMPFSLNSDAELIDCLDQWEGPLYRSITPRCKIGTERVMQHLMLRGIPETRLKKAQNKAGKQKEMAAYKCNSVKEMMEFYLSCTTFATASNVGVLEKAMPVSNPFPEIFDQWIGVNGNVCANPRGESQRVESIPILAGFHSGSEIGEMLESLHTEAKKLKIARFHKFTIEQDEYGESLNDILTLRENYEDSYLV
;
A
#
# COMPACT_ATOMS: atom_id res chain seq x y z
N MET A 1 3.34 -1.83 -27.39
CA MET A 1 4.40 -1.33 -26.49
C MET A 1 4.84 -2.51 -25.66
N SER A 2 6.15 -2.67 -25.44
CA SER A 2 6.68 -3.68 -24.52
C SER A 2 6.15 -3.38 -23.12
N SER A 3 5.24 -4.21 -22.59
CA SER A 3 4.78 -4.12 -21.20
C SER A 3 5.97 -4.32 -20.27
N ARG A 4 6.08 -3.51 -19.22
CA ARG A 4 7.15 -3.61 -18.21
C ARG A 4 6.51 -4.18 -16.95
N GLU A 5 6.34 -5.48 -16.87
CA GLU A 5 5.48 -6.08 -15.85
C GLU A 5 6.15 -6.15 -14.47
N ILE A 6 5.35 -5.97 -13.43
CA ILE A 6 5.74 -6.13 -12.03
C ILE A 6 4.84 -7.16 -11.37
N LEU A 7 5.43 -8.07 -10.60
CA LEU A 7 4.71 -8.99 -9.73
C LEU A 7 4.61 -8.40 -8.33
N THR A 8 3.40 -8.34 -7.79
CA THR A 8 3.18 -7.91 -6.41
C THR A 8 3.02 -9.12 -5.51
N LEU A 9 3.77 -9.15 -4.41
CA LEU A 9 3.68 -10.14 -3.35
C LEU A 9 3.10 -9.47 -2.08
N GLN A 10 2.01 -10.01 -1.54
CA GLN A 10 1.34 -9.49 -0.35
C GLN A 10 1.45 -10.49 0.80
N PHE A 11 1.94 -10.04 1.95
CA PHE A 11 2.12 -10.89 3.13
C PHE A 11 1.44 -10.27 4.34
N GLY A 12 0.33 -10.85 4.76
CA GLY A 12 -0.32 -10.50 6.01
C GLY A 12 -1.62 -9.74 5.88
N HIS A 13 -2.38 -9.76 6.97
CA HIS A 13 -3.77 -9.36 6.96
C HIS A 13 -3.94 -7.86 6.72
N TYR A 14 -3.13 -7.01 7.36
CA TYR A 14 -3.24 -5.56 7.16
C TYR A 14 -2.67 -5.12 5.80
N ALA A 15 -1.59 -5.76 5.35
CA ALA A 15 -1.08 -5.64 3.98
C ALA A 15 -2.15 -6.00 2.94
N ASN A 16 -2.96 -7.05 3.19
CA ASN A 16 -4.08 -7.42 2.32
C ASN A 16 -5.22 -6.38 2.36
N PHE A 17 -5.49 -5.73 3.50
CA PHE A 17 -6.40 -4.57 3.54
C PHE A 17 -5.90 -3.42 2.65
N VAL A 18 -4.62 -3.05 2.77
CA VAL A 18 -4.00 -2.02 1.90
C VAL A 18 -4.05 -2.47 0.44
N GLY A 19 -3.78 -3.74 0.19
CA GLY A 19 -3.83 -4.38 -1.11
C GLY A 19 -5.20 -4.29 -1.77
N THR A 20 -6.27 -4.70 -1.08
CA THR A 20 -7.64 -4.65 -1.62
C THR A 20 -8.00 -3.24 -2.08
N HIS A 21 -7.75 -2.22 -1.25
CA HIS A 21 -7.98 -0.83 -1.68
C HIS A 21 -7.13 -0.45 -2.89
N TRP A 22 -5.86 -0.84 -2.91
CA TRP A 22 -4.95 -0.51 -4.01
C TRP A 22 -5.41 -1.12 -5.35
N TRP A 23 -5.93 -2.35 -5.34
CA TRP A 23 -6.48 -2.99 -6.54
C TRP A 23 -7.83 -2.40 -6.94
N ASN A 24 -8.71 -2.16 -5.98
CA ASN A 24 -10.02 -1.55 -6.21
C ASN A 24 -9.89 -0.14 -6.83
N ILE A 25 -8.97 0.71 -6.32
CA ILE A 25 -8.70 2.06 -6.87
C ILE A 25 -8.25 1.97 -8.34
N GLN A 26 -7.41 0.99 -8.67
CA GLN A 26 -6.92 0.82 -10.03
C GLN A 26 -8.00 0.31 -10.99
N GLU A 27 -8.79 -0.68 -10.57
CA GLU A 27 -9.83 -1.28 -11.41
C GLU A 27 -11.02 -0.35 -11.64
N THR A 28 -11.44 0.41 -10.61
CA THR A 28 -12.41 1.50 -10.78
C THR A 28 -11.90 2.60 -11.71
N GLY A 29 -10.58 2.72 -11.86
CA GLY A 29 -9.91 3.62 -12.80
C GLY A 29 -9.83 3.10 -14.24
N PHE A 30 -10.32 1.91 -14.58
CA PHE A 30 -10.25 1.40 -15.95
C PHE A 30 -11.15 2.17 -16.91
N GLU A 31 -10.58 2.58 -18.05
CA GLU A 31 -11.31 3.24 -19.13
C GLU A 31 -11.51 2.28 -20.30
N TYR A 32 -12.77 1.94 -20.54
CA TYR A 32 -13.16 1.08 -21.66
C TYR A 32 -13.54 1.88 -22.93
N ASN A 33 -13.54 3.21 -22.86
CA ASN A 33 -13.88 4.07 -23.98
C ASN A 33 -12.65 4.33 -24.85
N THR A 34 -12.75 4.05 -26.15
CA THR A 34 -11.66 4.19 -27.12
C THR A 34 -11.37 5.63 -27.55
N THR A 35 -12.23 6.58 -27.19
CA THR A 35 -12.10 7.99 -27.61
C THR A 35 -11.08 8.80 -26.82
N GLN A 36 -10.78 8.40 -25.57
CA GLN A 36 -9.71 8.96 -24.74
C GLN A 36 -8.91 7.79 -24.17
N PRO A 37 -7.69 7.53 -24.68
CA PRO A 37 -6.88 6.44 -24.17
C PRO A 37 -6.36 6.78 -22.76
N SER A 38 -6.47 5.83 -21.83
CA SER A 38 -5.91 5.97 -20.48
C SER A 38 -4.43 6.36 -20.51
N GLU A 39 -4.07 7.38 -19.72
CA GLU A 39 -2.69 7.82 -19.50
C GLU A 39 -1.85 6.76 -18.77
N ILE A 40 -2.52 5.86 -18.04
CA ILE A 40 -1.92 4.79 -17.25
C ILE A 40 -1.82 3.51 -18.10
N ASP A 41 -0.65 2.88 -18.06
CA ASP A 41 -0.42 1.55 -18.56
C ASP A 41 -0.79 0.50 -17.50
N HIS A 42 -2.03 0.03 -17.57
CA HIS A 42 -2.54 -0.99 -16.65
C HIS A 42 -1.83 -2.34 -16.80
N SER A 43 -1.16 -2.62 -17.93
CA SER A 43 -0.48 -3.91 -18.18
C SER A 43 0.74 -4.13 -17.28
N VAL A 44 1.26 -3.06 -16.66
CA VAL A 44 2.37 -3.12 -15.71
C VAL A 44 2.00 -3.97 -14.49
N LEU A 45 0.79 -3.80 -13.96
CA LEU A 45 0.33 -4.51 -12.75
C LEU A 45 -0.79 -5.51 -13.01
N PHE A 46 -1.51 -5.40 -14.13
CA PHE A 46 -2.58 -6.32 -14.49
C PHE A 46 -2.16 -7.21 -15.66
N ARG A 47 -2.70 -8.42 -15.66
CA ARG A 47 -2.63 -9.35 -16.76
C ARG A 47 -3.97 -9.43 -17.46
N GLU A 48 -3.94 -9.49 -18.78
CA GLU A 48 -5.11 -9.90 -19.57
C GLU A 48 -5.20 -11.43 -19.55
N GLY A 49 -6.41 -11.94 -19.33
CA GLY A 49 -6.74 -13.35 -19.36
C GLY A 49 -8.01 -13.59 -20.17
N ARG A 50 -8.36 -14.86 -20.34
CA ARG A 50 -9.64 -15.26 -20.92
C ARG A 50 -10.29 -16.32 -20.07
N THR A 51 -11.56 -16.15 -19.75
CA THR A 51 -12.35 -17.20 -19.10
C THR A 51 -12.54 -18.40 -20.04
N PRO A 52 -12.94 -19.57 -19.52
CA PRO A 52 -13.35 -20.70 -20.36
C PRO A 52 -14.47 -20.36 -21.36
N LYS A 53 -15.27 -19.32 -21.06
CA LYS A 53 -16.31 -18.78 -21.96
C LYS A 53 -15.77 -17.80 -23.02
N GLY A 54 -14.46 -17.60 -23.09
CA GLY A 54 -13.81 -16.67 -24.01
C GLY A 54 -13.93 -15.19 -23.65
N GLN A 55 -14.43 -14.86 -22.45
CA GLN A 55 -14.55 -13.46 -22.01
C GLN A 55 -13.18 -12.95 -21.54
N VAL A 56 -12.81 -11.74 -21.97
CA VAL A 56 -11.57 -11.10 -21.53
C VAL A 56 -11.69 -10.70 -20.06
N THR A 57 -10.67 -11.05 -19.29
CA THR A 57 -10.56 -10.68 -17.87
C THR A 57 -9.28 -9.92 -17.64
N PHE A 58 -9.31 -9.02 -16.66
CA PHE A 58 -8.11 -8.35 -16.17
C PHE A 58 -7.97 -8.72 -14.71
N THR A 59 -6.84 -9.32 -14.34
CA THR A 59 -6.56 -9.63 -12.94
C THR A 59 -5.23 -9.03 -12.53
N PRO A 60 -5.04 -8.64 -11.27
CA PRO A 60 -3.74 -8.24 -10.77
C PRO A 60 -2.69 -9.34 -10.95
N ARG A 61 -1.44 -8.96 -11.24
CA ARG A 61 -0.24 -9.81 -11.12
C ARG A 61 0.12 -9.87 -9.65
N LEU A 62 -0.61 -10.71 -8.93
CA LEU A 62 -0.61 -10.75 -7.47
C LEU A 62 -0.53 -12.18 -6.96
N LEU A 63 0.37 -12.37 -6.00
CA LEU A 63 0.34 -13.46 -5.03
C LEU A 63 0.16 -12.84 -3.64
N LEU A 64 -0.85 -13.30 -2.92
CA LEU A 64 -1.08 -12.89 -1.54
C LEU A 64 -1.05 -14.10 -0.61
N VAL A 65 -0.60 -13.87 0.62
CA VAL A 65 -0.57 -14.85 1.69
C VAL A 65 -1.33 -14.31 2.90
N ASP A 66 -2.20 -15.15 3.45
CA ASP A 66 -2.90 -14.89 4.71
C ASP A 66 -3.13 -16.21 5.48
N LEU A 67 -3.64 -16.11 6.70
CA LEU A 67 -3.90 -17.26 7.57
C LEU A 67 -5.28 -17.86 7.32
N LYS A 68 -5.50 -19.05 7.85
CA LYS A 68 -6.83 -19.67 7.87
C LYS A 68 -7.86 -18.75 8.55
N CYS A 69 -9.11 -18.78 8.07
CA CYS A 69 -10.23 -17.96 8.55
C CYS A 69 -10.13 -16.44 8.25
N SER A 70 -9.18 -16.00 7.41
CA SER A 70 -9.04 -14.59 7.00
C SER A 70 -9.92 -14.15 5.82
N LEU A 71 -10.52 -15.10 5.08
CA LEU A 71 -11.21 -14.82 3.80
C LEU A 71 -12.70 -14.56 3.94
N LYS A 72 -13.30 -14.96 5.07
CA LYS A 72 -14.75 -14.95 5.32
C LYS A 72 -15.55 -15.57 4.17
N SER A 73 -16.21 -14.74 3.35
CA SER A 73 -17.10 -15.18 2.27
C SER A 73 -16.40 -15.45 0.92
N LEU A 74 -15.11 -15.08 0.77
CA LEU A 74 -14.34 -15.28 -0.45
C LEU A 74 -13.79 -16.72 -0.54
N PRO A 75 -14.06 -17.48 -1.61
CA PRO A 75 -13.46 -18.79 -1.83
C PRO A 75 -11.93 -18.71 -2.01
N LYS A 76 -11.21 -19.75 -1.57
CA LYS A 76 -9.75 -19.85 -1.73
C LYS A 76 -9.29 -19.75 -3.19
N GLN A 77 -10.11 -20.22 -4.14
CA GLN A 77 -9.81 -20.14 -5.58
C GLN A 77 -10.20 -18.78 -6.19
N GLY A 78 -10.71 -17.85 -5.39
CA GLY A 78 -11.35 -16.62 -5.86
C GLY A 78 -12.69 -16.85 -6.56
N ASP A 79 -13.30 -15.76 -7.00
CA ASP A 79 -14.62 -15.74 -7.66
C ASP A 79 -14.54 -15.45 -9.17
N LEU A 80 -13.35 -15.63 -9.79
CA LEU A 80 -13.14 -15.29 -11.21
C LEU A 80 -13.75 -16.33 -12.16
N TYR A 81 -13.59 -17.60 -11.85
CA TYR A 81 -14.17 -18.70 -12.62
C TYR A 81 -15.35 -19.27 -11.85
N GLU A 82 -16.29 -19.89 -12.58
CA GLU A 82 -17.41 -20.57 -11.95
C GLU A 82 -16.88 -21.59 -10.94
N SER A 83 -17.50 -21.62 -9.77
CA SER A 83 -17.19 -22.58 -8.71
C SER A 83 -17.06 -23.97 -9.31
N ALA A 84 -16.05 -24.72 -8.89
CA ALA A 84 -16.00 -26.15 -9.16
C ALA A 84 -17.37 -26.77 -8.87
N PRO A 85 -17.86 -27.72 -9.68
CA PRO A 85 -19.16 -28.35 -9.45
C PRO A 85 -19.25 -28.79 -7.98
N ASP A 86 -20.40 -28.52 -7.37
CA ASP A 86 -20.66 -28.82 -5.95
C ASP A 86 -20.15 -30.22 -5.65
N SER A 87 -19.39 -30.41 -4.57
CA SER A 87 -18.78 -31.72 -4.24
C SER A 87 -19.81 -32.82 -4.01
N SER A 88 -21.10 -32.45 -3.90
CA SER A 88 -22.27 -33.34 -3.98
C SER A 88 -22.47 -34.00 -5.35
N GLN A 89 -21.92 -33.42 -6.43
CA GLN A 89 -21.89 -33.94 -7.79
C GLN A 89 -20.62 -34.74 -8.11
N LEU A 90 -19.56 -34.56 -7.30
CA LEU A 90 -18.41 -35.46 -7.26
C LEU A 90 -18.81 -36.71 -6.47
N PHE A 91 -19.61 -37.57 -7.10
CA PHE A 91 -19.87 -38.92 -6.60
C PHE A 91 -18.53 -39.65 -6.49
N VAL A 92 -17.97 -39.72 -5.28
CA VAL A 92 -16.93 -40.69 -4.97
C VAL A 92 -17.61 -41.77 -4.14
N GLU A 93 -17.66 -43.00 -4.68
CA GLU A 93 -18.14 -44.20 -3.99
C GLU A 93 -17.23 -44.53 -2.80
N TRP A 94 -17.34 -43.76 -1.71
CA TRP A 94 -16.80 -44.16 -0.42
C TRP A 94 -17.91 -44.76 0.41
N ASP A 95 -17.61 -45.92 1.00
CA ASP A 95 -18.52 -46.76 1.77
C ASP A 95 -19.25 -45.92 2.85
N GLY A 96 -20.58 -45.81 2.71
CA GLY A 96 -21.41 -44.74 3.29
C GLY A 96 -21.59 -44.73 4.81
N ASN A 97 -20.70 -45.37 5.57
CA ASN A 97 -20.82 -45.54 7.02
C ASN A 97 -19.62 -45.02 7.83
N LYS A 98 -18.66 -44.29 7.25
CA LYS A 98 -17.45 -43.87 8.00
C LYS A 98 -16.94 -42.44 7.83
N VAL A 99 -17.61 -41.57 7.08
CA VAL A 99 -17.15 -40.17 6.91
C VAL A 99 -18.32 -39.21 7.08
N GLU A 100 -18.27 -38.40 8.14
CA GLU A 100 -19.19 -37.28 8.34
C GLU A 100 -18.63 -36.06 7.61
N LEU A 101 -19.23 -35.72 6.47
CA LEU A 101 -18.89 -34.53 5.70
C LEU A 101 -19.48 -33.30 6.40
N GLN A 102 -18.74 -32.72 7.34
CA GLN A 102 -19.11 -31.41 7.91
C GLN A 102 -18.86 -30.32 6.88
N LYS A 103 -19.92 -29.94 6.14
CA LYS A 103 -19.91 -28.74 5.30
C LYS A 103 -20.04 -27.52 6.23
N ASN A 104 -18.94 -26.80 6.45
CA ASN A 104 -18.99 -25.52 7.16
C ASN A 104 -20.04 -24.61 6.49
N GLN A 105 -20.89 -23.95 7.29
CA GLN A 105 -21.86 -23.00 6.76
C GLN A 105 -21.12 -21.88 6.02
N LYS A 106 -21.56 -21.55 4.80
CA LYS A 106 -20.99 -20.44 4.04
C LYS A 106 -21.30 -19.15 4.81
N GLU A 107 -20.27 -18.41 5.18
CA GLU A 107 -20.44 -17.15 5.88
C GLU A 107 -21.18 -16.13 5.00
N PRO A 108 -22.06 -15.30 5.59
CA PRO A 108 -22.91 -14.40 4.82
C PRO A 108 -22.10 -13.30 4.15
N LYS A 109 -22.46 -13.01 2.89
CA LYS A 109 -21.96 -11.84 2.15
C LYS A 109 -22.66 -10.58 2.64
N ASN A 110 -21.93 -9.47 2.71
CA ASN A 110 -22.54 -8.15 2.94
C ASN A 110 -23.30 -7.67 1.69
N GLU A 111 -24.08 -6.60 1.83
CA GLU A 111 -24.91 -6.06 0.75
C GLU A 111 -24.09 -5.65 -0.50
N PHE A 112 -22.89 -5.10 -0.30
CA PHE A 112 -22.00 -4.71 -1.38
C PHE A 112 -21.57 -5.91 -2.23
N GLN A 113 -21.13 -6.99 -1.59
CA GLN A 113 -20.73 -8.22 -2.26
C GLN A 113 -21.91 -8.90 -2.98
N ILE A 114 -23.12 -8.84 -2.41
CA ILE A 114 -24.34 -9.37 -3.03
C ILE A 114 -24.67 -8.59 -4.31
N ASP A 115 -24.62 -7.26 -4.26
CA ASP A 115 -24.91 -6.42 -5.44
C ASP A 115 -23.85 -6.58 -6.53
N LEU A 116 -22.58 -6.81 -6.17
CA LEU A 116 -21.50 -7.07 -7.12
C LEU A 116 -21.69 -8.36 -7.92
N GLU A 117 -22.38 -9.35 -7.34
CA GLU A 117 -22.73 -10.60 -8.00
C GLU A 117 -24.04 -10.52 -8.80
N ASN A 118 -24.83 -9.46 -8.62
CA ASN A 118 -26.10 -9.27 -9.29
C ASN A 118 -25.97 -8.34 -10.52
N PRO A 119 -26.11 -8.85 -11.76
CA PRO A 119 -26.02 -8.04 -12.96
C PRO A 119 -26.99 -6.86 -13.02
N GLU A 120 -28.14 -6.95 -12.36
CA GLU A 120 -29.13 -5.87 -12.31
C GLU A 120 -28.73 -4.73 -11.37
N ALA A 121 -27.97 -5.04 -10.31
CA ALA A 121 -27.53 -4.07 -9.31
C ALA A 121 -26.20 -3.39 -9.69
N LEU A 122 -25.34 -4.05 -10.48
CA LEU A 122 -24.02 -3.55 -10.91
C LEU A 122 -23.99 -2.07 -11.35
N PRO A 123 -24.93 -1.56 -12.18
CA PRO A 123 -24.90 -0.16 -12.62
C PRO A 123 -25.08 0.85 -11.47
N SER A 124 -25.71 0.43 -10.37
CA SER A 124 -25.98 1.28 -9.22
C SER A 124 -24.89 1.21 -8.15
N VAL A 125 -24.02 0.19 -8.18
CA VAL A 125 -23.00 -0.08 -7.15
C VAL A 125 -22.08 1.12 -6.92
N SER A 126 -21.70 1.88 -7.95
CA SER A 126 -20.82 3.04 -7.78
C SER A 126 -21.46 4.18 -6.96
N SER A 127 -22.78 4.32 -7.05
CA SER A 127 -23.56 5.41 -6.44
C SER A 127 -24.30 5.02 -5.15
N LYS A 128 -24.59 3.73 -4.95
CA LYS A 128 -25.39 3.23 -3.83
C LYS A 128 -24.65 3.43 -2.50
N LYS A 129 -25.36 3.80 -1.44
CA LYS A 129 -24.77 3.92 -0.10
C LYS A 129 -24.73 2.56 0.58
N TYR A 130 -23.54 2.12 0.96
CA TYR A 130 -23.31 0.90 1.74
C TYR A 130 -22.79 1.26 3.13
N ASN A 131 -23.14 0.45 4.13
CA ASN A 131 -22.62 0.59 5.49
C ASN A 131 -21.35 -0.25 5.68
N LEU A 132 -20.29 0.05 4.92
CA LEU A 132 -19.05 -0.73 4.94
C LEU A 132 -18.24 -0.53 6.23
N ASP A 133 -18.36 0.64 6.86
CA ASP A 133 -17.66 0.96 8.13
C ASP A 133 -18.02 -0.03 9.25
N GLU A 134 -19.25 -0.55 9.27
CA GLU A 134 -19.73 -1.53 10.26
C GLU A 134 -19.69 -2.98 9.75
N ASN A 135 -19.74 -3.19 8.43
CA ASN A 135 -19.87 -4.53 7.82
C ASN A 135 -18.55 -5.15 7.36
N VAL A 136 -17.45 -4.38 7.33
CA VAL A 136 -16.13 -4.88 6.94
C VAL A 136 -15.41 -5.43 8.16
N GLU A 137 -15.20 -6.74 8.18
CA GLU A 137 -14.42 -7.43 9.21
C GLU A 137 -13.05 -7.85 8.67
N VAL A 138 -13.00 -8.30 7.40
CA VAL A 138 -11.79 -8.76 6.74
C VAL A 138 -11.56 -8.03 5.41
N TRP A 139 -10.35 -8.10 4.87
CA TRP A 139 -9.98 -7.40 3.63
C TRP A 139 -10.80 -7.83 2.40
N SER A 140 -11.41 -9.02 2.41
CA SER A 140 -12.21 -9.53 1.29
C SER A 140 -13.64 -8.98 1.27
N ASP A 141 -14.14 -8.40 2.37
CA ASP A 141 -15.53 -7.93 2.49
C ASP A 141 -15.87 -6.78 1.52
N TYR A 142 -14.86 -6.04 1.08
CA TYR A 142 -15.00 -4.93 0.14
C TYR A 142 -14.14 -5.14 -1.11
N LEU A 143 -13.76 -6.39 -1.40
CA LEU A 143 -13.04 -6.72 -2.63
C LEU A 143 -13.95 -6.48 -3.84
N TYR A 144 -13.57 -5.52 -4.68
CA TYR A 144 -14.21 -5.26 -5.97
C TYR A 144 -13.48 -6.03 -7.08
N SER A 145 -12.14 -6.02 -7.03
CA SER A 145 -11.29 -6.67 -8.01
C SER A 145 -11.40 -8.19 -8.02
N LYS A 146 -11.46 -8.78 -9.22
CA LYS A 146 -11.44 -10.24 -9.37
C LYS A 146 -10.00 -10.76 -9.39
N TYR A 147 -9.71 -11.75 -8.53
CA TYR A 147 -8.40 -12.36 -8.43
C TYR A 147 -8.28 -13.65 -9.25
N HIS A 148 -7.08 -13.91 -9.76
CA HIS A 148 -6.76 -15.18 -10.41
C HIS A 148 -6.75 -16.32 -9.37
N PRO A 149 -7.14 -17.57 -9.70
CA PRO A 149 -7.13 -18.67 -8.72
C PRO A 149 -5.78 -19.02 -8.09
N ARG A 150 -4.67 -18.54 -8.66
CA ARG A 150 -3.32 -18.68 -8.11
C ARG A 150 -2.98 -17.62 -7.07
N THR A 151 -3.77 -16.56 -6.99
CA THR A 151 -3.46 -15.37 -6.19
C THR A 151 -3.53 -15.63 -4.69
N VAL A 152 -4.58 -16.28 -4.21
CA VAL A 152 -4.86 -16.42 -2.77
C VAL A 152 -4.18 -17.67 -2.21
N ASN A 153 -3.21 -17.48 -1.33
CA ASN A 153 -2.47 -18.56 -0.68
C ASN A 153 -2.75 -18.53 0.83
N ILE A 154 -3.45 -19.55 1.34
CA ILE A 154 -3.80 -19.65 2.75
C ILE A 154 -2.88 -20.64 3.46
N VAL A 155 -2.19 -20.13 4.46
CA VAL A 155 -1.40 -20.88 5.44
C VAL A 155 -2.38 -21.57 6.38
N ASN A 156 -2.30 -22.90 6.48
CA ASN A 156 -3.29 -23.70 7.23
C ASN A 156 -2.80 -24.06 8.63
N GLU A 157 -1.50 -23.90 8.88
CA GLU A 157 -0.79 -24.15 10.13
C GLU A 157 -1.15 -23.13 11.22
N TYR A 158 -1.61 -21.94 10.81
CA TYR A 158 -1.99 -20.84 11.69
C TYR A 158 -3.39 -20.32 11.33
N GLU A 159 -4.07 -19.77 12.34
CA GLU A 159 -5.41 -19.23 12.22
C GLU A 159 -5.43 -17.74 12.57
N HIS A 160 -6.19 -16.97 11.80
CA HIS A 160 -6.38 -15.55 12.01
C HIS A 160 -7.05 -15.28 13.37
N CYS A 161 -6.55 -14.29 14.12
CA CYS A 161 -7.04 -13.94 15.46
C CYS A 161 -7.00 -15.11 16.49
N ASN A 162 -6.11 -16.08 16.32
CA ASN A 162 -5.91 -17.14 17.31
C ASN A 162 -5.02 -16.65 18.47
N GLU A 163 -5.60 -16.56 19.67
CA GLU A 163 -4.90 -16.13 20.90
C GLU A 163 -3.98 -17.19 21.50
N GLU A 164 -4.25 -18.48 21.24
CA GLU A 164 -3.48 -19.59 21.82
C GLU A 164 -2.19 -19.88 21.04
N THR A 165 -2.24 -19.82 19.71
CA THR A 165 -1.10 -20.06 18.82
C THR A 165 -0.98 -18.94 17.78
N PRO A 166 -0.56 -17.72 18.20
CA PRO A 166 -0.49 -16.58 17.32
C PRO A 166 0.69 -16.68 16.35
N PHE A 167 0.47 -16.24 15.11
CA PHE A 167 1.55 -16.06 14.13
C PHE A 167 2.17 -14.66 14.30
N ASP A 168 2.90 -14.45 15.40
CA ASP A 168 3.32 -13.13 15.85
C ASP A 168 4.83 -12.89 15.82
N SER A 169 5.66 -13.92 15.62
CA SER A 169 7.12 -13.81 15.70
C SER A 169 7.80 -13.97 14.35
N TYR A 170 8.84 -13.17 14.11
CA TYR A 170 9.69 -13.27 12.92
C TYR A 170 10.19 -14.70 12.68
N SER A 171 10.61 -15.41 13.73
CA SER A 171 11.09 -16.78 13.63
C SER A 171 10.01 -17.77 13.18
N SER A 172 8.75 -17.58 13.58
CA SER A 172 7.64 -18.40 13.08
C SER A 172 7.45 -18.23 11.57
N GLY A 173 7.59 -17.01 11.07
CA GLY A 173 7.51 -16.72 9.64
C GLY A 173 8.63 -17.32 8.82
N THR A 174 9.87 -17.20 9.29
CA THR A 174 11.02 -17.81 8.61
C THR A 174 10.98 -19.33 8.66
N ALA A 175 10.49 -19.92 9.76
CA ALA A 175 10.28 -21.36 9.87
C ALA A 175 9.20 -21.87 8.91
N LEU A 176 8.13 -21.10 8.70
CA LEU A 176 7.09 -21.43 7.73
C LEU A 176 7.63 -21.46 6.30
N TRP A 177 8.47 -20.49 5.92
CA TRP A 177 9.12 -20.51 4.60
C TRP A 177 9.97 -21.76 4.42
N LYS A 178 10.76 -22.16 5.43
CA LYS A 178 11.63 -23.35 5.40
C LYS A 178 10.89 -24.69 5.30
N ASN A 179 9.57 -24.70 5.33
CA ASN A 179 8.80 -25.90 4.99
C ASN A 179 8.90 -26.12 3.47
N GLU A 180 9.61 -27.18 3.06
CA GLU A 180 9.86 -27.52 1.65
C GLU A 180 8.58 -27.49 0.79
N MET A 181 7.45 -27.98 1.32
CA MET A 181 6.20 -27.98 0.56
C MET A 181 5.66 -26.57 0.32
N PHE A 182 5.77 -25.69 1.30
CA PHE A 182 5.31 -24.31 1.17
C PHE A 182 6.24 -23.51 0.25
N GLU A 183 7.55 -23.64 0.44
CA GLU A 183 8.56 -22.98 -0.38
C GLU A 183 8.40 -23.36 -1.85
N ASP A 184 8.39 -24.65 -2.17
CA ASP A 184 8.27 -25.14 -3.54
C ASP A 184 6.98 -24.65 -4.20
N GLU A 185 5.83 -24.78 -3.50
CA GLU A 185 4.53 -24.37 -4.05
C GLU A 185 4.47 -22.86 -4.31
N PHE A 186 5.03 -22.04 -3.41
CA PHE A 186 5.00 -20.59 -3.54
C PHE A 186 6.02 -20.09 -4.58
N ALA A 187 7.23 -20.65 -4.59
CA ALA A 187 8.26 -20.36 -5.59
C ALA A 187 7.80 -20.72 -7.01
N ASP A 188 7.15 -21.87 -7.19
CA ASP A 188 6.57 -22.27 -8.48
C ASP A 188 5.52 -21.28 -8.98
N LYS A 189 4.69 -20.75 -8.07
CA LYS A 189 3.70 -19.71 -8.41
C LYS A 189 4.36 -18.40 -8.80
N ILE A 190 5.43 -17.99 -8.11
CA ILE A 190 6.24 -16.82 -8.48
C ILE A 190 6.79 -17.01 -9.89
N ARG A 191 7.46 -18.13 -10.14
CA ARG A 191 8.04 -18.48 -11.44
C ARG A 191 6.98 -18.44 -12.55
N SER A 192 5.82 -19.03 -12.29
CA SER A 192 4.71 -19.06 -13.24
C SER A 192 4.19 -17.67 -13.63
N TYR A 193 4.12 -16.71 -12.71
CA TYR A 193 3.75 -15.33 -13.05
C TYR A 193 4.83 -14.59 -13.85
N ILE A 194 6.09 -14.89 -13.57
CA ILE A 194 7.23 -14.25 -14.26
C ILE A 194 7.38 -14.77 -15.68
N GLU A 195 7.19 -16.08 -15.90
CA GLU A 195 7.20 -16.70 -17.23
C GLU A 195 6.07 -16.16 -18.15
N GLU A 196 4.99 -15.63 -17.57
CA GLU A 196 3.90 -14.95 -18.28
C GLU A 196 4.19 -13.48 -18.63
N CYS A 197 5.34 -12.93 -18.22
CA CYS A 197 5.71 -11.54 -18.47
C CYS A 197 6.61 -11.43 -19.70
N ASP A 198 6.34 -10.48 -20.58
CA ASP A 198 7.18 -10.24 -21.75
C ASP A 198 8.48 -9.53 -21.33
N HIS A 199 8.40 -8.51 -20.47
CA HIS A 199 9.55 -7.76 -19.96
C HIS A 199 9.40 -7.46 -18.46
N PHE A 200 9.56 -8.52 -17.66
CA PHE A 200 9.54 -8.43 -16.21
C PHE A 200 10.61 -7.45 -15.67
N GLN A 201 10.19 -6.39 -14.98
CA GLN A 201 11.11 -5.37 -14.44
C GLN A 201 11.42 -5.56 -12.95
N GLY A 202 10.52 -6.17 -12.18
CA GLY A 202 10.77 -6.35 -10.75
C GLY A 202 9.55 -6.70 -9.92
N PHE A 203 9.71 -6.51 -8.60
CA PHE A 203 8.73 -6.92 -7.60
C PHE A 203 8.29 -5.74 -6.75
N HIS A 204 7.01 -5.77 -6.37
CA HIS A 204 6.53 -5.08 -5.18
C HIS A 204 6.34 -6.11 -4.07
N ILE A 205 6.78 -5.80 -2.86
CA ILE A 205 6.46 -6.59 -1.66
C ILE A 205 5.71 -5.69 -0.69
N LEU A 206 4.43 -5.96 -0.47
CA LEU A 206 3.60 -5.28 0.53
C LEU A 206 3.42 -6.23 1.72
N THR A 207 3.86 -5.83 2.91
CA THR A 207 4.01 -6.82 4.00
C THR A 207 3.74 -6.26 5.38
N ASP A 208 3.05 -7.02 6.23
CA ASP A 208 2.95 -6.77 7.65
C ASP A 208 4.31 -7.03 8.30
N CYS A 209 4.90 -6.00 8.89
CA CYS A 209 6.23 -6.08 9.51
C CYS A 209 6.19 -6.15 11.05
N THR A 210 5.00 -6.31 11.62
CA THR A 210 4.78 -6.30 13.08
C THR A 210 4.43 -7.67 13.67
N ASN A 211 4.27 -8.71 12.84
CA ASN A 211 3.86 -10.07 13.23
C ASN A 211 4.68 -11.13 12.45
N GLY A 212 4.25 -12.40 12.42
CA GLY A 212 5.00 -13.47 11.75
C GLY A 212 5.20 -13.29 10.25
N PHE A 213 4.35 -12.49 9.57
CA PHE A 213 4.52 -12.19 8.15
C PHE A 213 5.81 -11.39 7.89
N ALA A 214 6.33 -10.71 8.90
CA ALA A 214 7.60 -10.02 8.88
C ALA A 214 8.75 -10.98 8.52
N GLY A 215 8.77 -12.17 9.13
CA GLY A 215 9.74 -13.22 8.83
C GLY A 215 9.47 -13.96 7.53
N LEU A 216 8.20 -14.24 7.23
CA LEU A 216 7.81 -14.93 5.99
C LEU A 216 8.18 -14.11 4.75
N SER A 217 7.86 -12.82 4.76
CA SER A 217 8.21 -11.90 3.68
C SER A 217 9.71 -11.70 3.55
N SER A 218 10.46 -11.73 4.65
CA SER A 218 11.92 -11.60 4.65
C SER A 218 12.60 -12.82 4.03
N ALA A 219 12.14 -14.04 4.37
CA ALA A 219 12.65 -15.27 3.77
C ALA A 219 12.26 -15.38 2.28
N CYS A 220 11.03 -14.98 1.91
CA CYS A 220 10.64 -14.90 0.51
C CYS A 220 11.47 -13.87 -0.27
N LEU A 221 11.78 -12.72 0.34
CA LEU A 221 12.61 -11.69 -0.28
C LEU A 221 14.05 -12.18 -0.52
N GLU A 222 14.63 -12.95 0.40
CA GLU A 222 15.91 -13.62 0.21
C GLU A 222 15.87 -14.56 -1.00
N HIS A 223 14.87 -15.45 -1.08
CA HIS A 223 14.66 -16.32 -2.25
C HIS A 223 14.52 -15.52 -3.56
N VAL A 224 13.73 -14.44 -3.55
CA VAL A 224 13.56 -13.56 -4.71
C VAL A 224 14.89 -12.92 -5.12
N ARG A 225 15.74 -12.54 -4.16
CA ARG A 225 17.05 -11.95 -4.47
C ARG A 225 18.01 -12.99 -5.05
N ASP A 226 17.95 -14.23 -4.59
CA ASP A 226 18.80 -15.32 -5.09
C ASP A 226 18.43 -15.73 -6.52
N GLU A 227 17.13 -15.89 -6.81
CA GLU A 227 16.65 -16.32 -8.13
C GLU A 227 16.59 -15.17 -9.16
N TYR A 228 16.38 -13.92 -8.70
CA TYR A 228 16.14 -12.75 -9.55
C TYR A 228 17.06 -11.56 -9.22
N ASP A 229 18.35 -11.84 -9.06
CA ASP A 229 19.42 -10.92 -8.61
C ASP A 229 19.38 -9.52 -9.25
N ARG A 230 19.15 -9.43 -10.56
CA ARG A 230 19.14 -8.18 -11.35
C ARG A 230 17.83 -7.42 -11.30
N LYS A 231 16.78 -7.96 -10.68
CA LYS A 231 15.46 -7.35 -10.63
C LYS A 231 15.35 -6.40 -9.44
N SER A 232 14.64 -5.29 -9.66
CA SER A 232 14.40 -4.32 -8.60
C SER A 232 13.27 -4.78 -7.71
N VAL A 233 13.45 -4.64 -6.40
CA VAL A 233 12.43 -5.01 -5.40
C VAL A 233 12.13 -3.81 -4.53
N LEU A 234 10.91 -3.28 -4.65
CA LEU A 234 10.38 -2.25 -3.76
C LEU A 234 9.58 -2.92 -2.64
N VAL A 235 10.07 -2.78 -1.42
CA VAL A 235 9.40 -3.31 -0.22
C VAL A 235 8.61 -2.19 0.46
N LEU A 236 7.37 -2.47 0.83
CA LEU A 236 6.42 -1.55 1.43
C LEU A 236 5.92 -2.18 2.74
N PRO A 237 6.71 -2.08 3.83
CA PRO A 237 6.29 -2.59 5.12
C PRO A 237 5.10 -1.78 5.64
N THR A 238 3.99 -2.42 5.95
CA THR A 238 2.78 -1.79 6.49
C THR A 238 2.68 -2.01 7.98
N ILE A 239 2.34 -0.94 8.69
CA ILE A 239 2.11 -0.94 10.13
C ILE A 239 0.69 -0.43 10.40
N PRO A 240 -0.18 -1.23 11.04
CA PRO A 240 -1.52 -0.81 11.41
C PRO A 240 -1.53 0.48 12.24
N ALA A 241 -2.48 1.36 11.97
CA ALA A 241 -2.67 2.60 12.75
C ALA A 241 -3.28 2.35 14.15
N HIS A 242 -3.70 1.12 14.42
CA HIS A 242 -4.26 0.68 15.68
C HIS A 242 -3.98 -0.82 15.87
N PHE A 243 -3.58 -1.21 17.08
CA PHE A 243 -3.52 -2.62 17.48
C PHE A 243 -4.67 -2.91 18.47
N PRO A 244 -5.53 -3.91 18.19
CA PRO A 244 -6.68 -4.20 19.05
C PRO A 244 -6.32 -4.56 20.50
N ASP A 245 -5.16 -5.15 20.74
CA ASP A 245 -4.65 -5.50 22.07
C ASP A 245 -4.27 -4.26 22.92
N ASN A 246 -4.33 -3.05 22.36
CA ASN A 246 -4.16 -1.81 23.12
C ASN A 246 -5.42 -1.38 23.87
N ASP A 247 -6.59 -1.89 23.50
CA ASP A 247 -7.87 -1.57 24.15
C ASP A 247 -8.11 -2.51 25.36
N PHE A 248 -7.10 -2.67 26.22
CA PHE A 248 -7.14 -3.56 27.37
C PHE A 248 -8.10 -3.06 28.47
N LYS A 249 -8.80 -3.99 29.11
CA LYS A 249 -9.80 -3.74 30.16
C LYS A 249 -9.33 -4.15 31.55
N ASN A 250 -8.27 -4.95 31.63
CA ASN A 250 -7.72 -5.46 32.88
C ASN A 250 -6.19 -5.56 32.83
N ASP A 251 -5.57 -5.71 34.01
CA ASP A 251 -4.11 -5.75 34.16
C ASP A 251 -3.46 -6.91 33.38
N ARG A 252 -4.17 -8.03 33.18
CA ARG A 252 -3.65 -9.18 32.44
C ARG A 252 -3.52 -8.88 30.95
N GLU A 253 -4.54 -8.28 30.35
CA GLU A 253 -4.52 -7.81 28.96
C GLU A 253 -3.46 -6.73 28.76
N GLN A 254 -3.28 -5.82 29.73
CA GLN A 254 -2.23 -4.80 29.68
C GLN A 254 -0.82 -5.43 29.61
N VAL A 255 -0.54 -6.44 30.44
CA VAL A 255 0.75 -7.15 30.42
C VAL A 255 0.98 -7.84 29.08
N PHE A 256 -0.07 -8.46 28.50
CA PHE A 256 0.00 -9.11 27.19
C PHE A 256 0.30 -8.09 26.08
N SER A 257 -0.40 -6.95 26.07
CA SER A 257 -0.16 -5.83 25.15
C SER A 257 1.29 -5.35 25.18
N ILE A 258 1.87 -5.14 26.37
CA ILE A 258 3.26 -4.71 26.55
C ILE A 258 4.27 -5.75 26.01
N MET A 259 3.95 -7.04 26.12
CA MET A 259 4.76 -8.11 25.56
C MET A 259 4.69 -8.13 24.02
N ASN A 260 3.50 -7.90 23.46
CA ASN A 260 3.29 -7.77 22.03
C ASN A 260 4.04 -6.57 21.47
N ASP A 261 4.02 -5.42 22.15
CA ASP A 261 4.81 -4.24 21.77
C ASP A 261 6.29 -4.55 21.61
N SER A 262 6.84 -5.34 22.52
CA SER A 262 8.25 -5.74 22.44
C SER A 262 8.49 -6.73 21.29
N THR A 263 7.52 -7.60 21.00
CA THR A 263 7.54 -8.52 19.87
C THR A 263 7.55 -7.77 18.53
N ARG A 264 6.68 -6.75 18.40
CA ARG A 264 6.60 -5.88 17.21
C ARG A 264 7.93 -5.21 16.91
N VAL A 265 8.58 -4.66 17.94
CA VAL A 265 9.90 -4.01 17.79
C VAL A 265 10.97 -5.00 17.33
N ILE A 266 10.98 -6.24 17.83
CA ILE A 266 11.92 -7.27 17.36
C ILE A 266 11.63 -7.61 15.89
N ASN A 267 10.37 -7.84 15.52
CA ASN A 267 9.97 -8.13 14.14
C ASN A 267 10.42 -7.01 13.19
N LEU A 268 10.16 -5.76 13.55
CA LEU A 268 10.56 -4.59 12.77
C LEU A 268 12.07 -4.50 12.57
N LEU A 269 12.86 -4.70 13.64
CA LEU A 269 14.32 -4.68 13.56
C LEU A 269 14.82 -5.74 12.57
N MET A 270 14.39 -6.99 12.74
CA MET A 270 14.84 -8.10 11.91
C MET A 270 14.42 -7.90 10.45
N SER A 271 13.18 -7.49 10.22
CA SER A 271 12.66 -7.22 8.88
C SER A 271 13.37 -6.07 8.19
N PHE A 272 13.67 -4.97 8.88
CA PHE A 272 14.37 -3.84 8.24
C PHE A 272 15.80 -4.23 7.84
N ASN A 273 16.46 -5.10 8.60
CA ASN A 273 17.74 -5.68 8.19
C ASN A 273 17.62 -6.53 6.93
N SER A 274 16.63 -7.42 6.87
CA SER A 274 16.35 -8.20 5.65
C SER A 274 16.02 -7.30 4.45
N TYR A 275 15.17 -6.28 4.62
CA TYR A 275 14.79 -5.36 3.55
C TYR A 275 15.96 -4.52 3.06
N ARG A 276 16.86 -4.10 3.96
CA ARG A 276 18.13 -3.47 3.59
C ARG A 276 18.99 -4.44 2.79
N GLN A 277 19.16 -5.67 3.25
CA GLN A 277 20.07 -6.62 2.62
C GLN A 277 19.59 -7.03 1.22
N PHE A 278 18.35 -7.49 1.12
CA PHE A 278 17.82 -8.14 -0.06
C PHE A 278 16.89 -7.26 -0.90
N GLY A 279 16.39 -6.15 -0.35
CA GLY A 279 15.59 -5.17 -1.10
C GLY A 279 16.44 -4.23 -1.95
N SER A 280 15.83 -3.65 -2.99
CA SER A 280 16.43 -2.54 -3.74
C SER A 280 16.11 -1.19 -3.08
N MET A 281 14.92 -1.08 -2.49
CA MET A 281 14.43 0.09 -1.78
C MET A 281 13.29 -0.34 -0.85
N PHE A 282 13.17 0.25 0.34
CA PHE A 282 12.00 0.02 1.20
C PHE A 282 11.45 1.30 1.83
N ALA A 283 10.12 1.38 1.92
CA ALA A 283 9.41 2.52 2.49
C ALA A 283 8.39 2.05 3.54
N PRO A 284 8.67 2.16 4.85
CA PRO A 284 7.71 1.82 5.89
C PRO A 284 6.51 2.77 5.85
N LEU A 285 5.29 2.22 5.94
CA LEU A 285 4.02 2.92 5.79
C LEU A 285 3.14 2.76 7.02
N CYS A 286 2.65 3.87 7.56
CA CYS A 286 1.73 3.91 8.68
C CYS A 286 0.86 5.19 8.63
N ALA A 287 -0.46 5.02 8.80
CA ALA A 287 -1.39 6.14 8.92
C ALA A 287 -1.33 6.82 10.32
N ALA A 288 -0.36 6.45 11.17
CA ALA A 288 -0.07 7.05 12.46
C ALA A 288 1.42 7.46 12.58
N THR A 289 1.77 8.21 13.62
CA THR A 289 3.08 8.90 13.72
C THR A 289 4.28 8.00 14.04
N ASP A 290 4.11 6.89 14.76
CA ASP A 290 5.21 6.23 15.48
C ASP A 290 5.54 4.82 14.99
N GLY A 291 4.56 3.92 14.96
CA GLY A 291 4.68 2.57 14.38
C GLY A 291 5.55 1.50 15.07
N TRP A 292 6.40 1.82 16.08
CA TRP A 292 7.32 0.83 16.68
C TRP A 292 6.67 -0.11 17.70
N ARG A 293 6.57 0.33 18.96
CA ARG A 293 5.79 -0.37 20.00
C ARG A 293 4.31 -0.17 19.75
N GLN A 294 3.96 1.09 19.52
CA GLN A 294 2.62 1.59 19.39
C GLN A 294 2.53 2.48 18.15
N PRO A 295 1.37 2.54 17.47
CA PRO A 295 1.23 3.28 16.21
C PRO A 295 1.34 4.80 16.42
N GLY A 296 1.07 5.29 17.62
CA GLY A 296 1.15 6.72 17.96
C GLY A 296 -0.15 7.46 17.65
N VAL A 297 -0.05 8.75 17.35
CA VAL A 297 -1.23 9.58 17.04
C VAL A 297 -1.63 9.35 15.58
N PRO A 298 -2.94 9.20 15.27
CA PRO A 298 -3.41 9.15 13.88
C PRO A 298 -3.00 10.41 13.12
N ARG A 299 -2.56 10.25 11.87
CA ARG A 299 -2.19 11.40 11.04
C ARG A 299 -3.44 12.17 10.62
N GLU A 300 -3.34 13.48 10.60
CA GLU A 300 -4.41 14.35 10.14
C GLU A 300 -4.14 14.81 8.71
N PHE A 301 -5.18 14.74 7.88
CA PHE A 301 -5.19 15.27 6.53
C PHE A 301 -6.32 16.30 6.40
N TYR A 302 -6.08 17.35 5.61
CA TYR A 302 -7.09 18.38 5.40
C TYR A 302 -8.36 17.76 4.80
N HIS A 303 -9.52 18.20 5.28
CA HIS A 303 -10.82 17.75 4.81
C HIS A 303 -11.07 16.23 4.84
N THR A 304 -10.29 15.50 5.64
CA THR A 304 -10.37 14.03 5.72
C THR A 304 -10.56 13.60 7.16
N GLN A 305 -11.63 12.86 7.42
CA GLN A 305 -12.02 12.32 8.71
C GLN A 305 -12.11 10.80 8.58
N PHE A 306 -11.10 10.09 9.08
CA PHE A 306 -11.06 8.63 9.03
C PHE A 306 -10.94 8.03 10.42
N ASN A 307 -11.58 6.88 10.64
CA ASN A 307 -11.45 6.14 11.88
C ASN A 307 -10.21 5.24 11.82
N HIS A 308 -9.11 5.67 12.44
CA HIS A 308 -7.86 4.92 12.48
C HIS A 308 -7.96 3.53 13.11
N LYS A 309 -9.00 3.26 13.92
CA LYS A 309 -9.25 1.93 14.50
C LYS A 309 -9.78 0.94 13.47
N LEU A 310 -10.36 1.40 12.38
CA LEU A 310 -10.85 0.54 11.30
C LEU A 310 -9.71 0.29 10.31
N PRO A 311 -9.28 -0.97 10.11
CA PRO A 311 -8.35 -1.31 9.04
C PRO A 311 -8.86 -0.86 7.68
N TYR A 312 -10.17 -0.95 7.43
CA TYR A 312 -10.83 -0.46 6.21
C TYR A 312 -10.53 1.02 5.91
N HIS A 313 -10.49 1.89 6.91
CA HIS A 313 -10.20 3.32 6.72
C HIS A 313 -8.69 3.59 6.62
N SER A 314 -7.93 3.11 7.60
CA SER A 314 -6.50 3.40 7.69
C SER A 314 -5.72 2.86 6.49
N SER A 315 -6.10 1.70 5.98
CA SER A 315 -5.50 1.10 4.79
C SER A 315 -5.84 1.83 3.50
N ALA A 316 -7.01 2.49 3.40
CA ALA A 316 -7.39 3.31 2.25
C ALA A 316 -6.45 4.52 2.07
N ILE A 317 -6.00 5.12 3.17
CA ILE A 317 -4.99 6.19 3.15
C ILE A 317 -3.69 5.69 2.52
N LEU A 318 -3.19 4.55 2.98
CA LEU A 318 -1.94 3.96 2.48
C LEU A 318 -2.08 3.51 1.02
N ALA A 319 -3.19 2.90 0.65
CA ALA A 319 -3.47 2.49 -0.72
C ALA A 319 -3.56 3.67 -1.69
N SER A 320 -4.13 4.79 -1.26
CA SER A 320 -4.19 6.04 -2.06
C SER A 320 -2.80 6.59 -2.34
N ALA A 321 -1.92 6.54 -1.33
CA ALA A 321 -0.52 6.88 -1.51
C ALA A 321 0.16 5.89 -2.46
N LEU A 322 0.01 4.58 -2.26
CA LEU A 322 0.62 3.55 -3.11
C LEU A 322 0.21 3.66 -4.58
N ASP A 323 -1.08 3.83 -4.86
CA ASP A 323 -1.52 4.05 -6.24
C ASP A 323 -0.78 5.26 -6.82
N THR A 324 -0.74 6.39 -6.10
CA THR A 324 -0.11 7.61 -6.61
C THR A 324 1.42 7.51 -6.74
N LEU A 325 2.11 6.94 -5.75
CA LEU A 325 3.57 6.76 -5.70
C LEU A 325 4.08 5.90 -6.86
N THR A 326 3.34 4.83 -7.16
CA THR A 326 3.71 3.86 -8.20
C THR A 326 3.36 4.31 -9.61
N LEU A 327 2.68 5.45 -9.80
CA LEU A 327 2.27 5.92 -11.13
C LEU A 327 3.47 6.18 -12.04
N LYS A 328 4.60 6.65 -11.50
CA LYS A 328 5.71 7.14 -12.32
C LYS A 328 6.22 6.11 -13.33
N TYR A 329 6.26 4.83 -12.97
CA TYR A 329 6.67 3.75 -13.88
C TYR A 329 5.49 3.00 -14.52
N ARG A 330 4.26 3.46 -14.24
CA ARG A 330 3.01 3.00 -14.87
C ARG A 330 2.47 3.99 -15.91
N LEU A 331 2.98 5.22 -15.99
CA LEU A 331 2.53 6.20 -16.99
C LEU A 331 3.08 5.89 -18.38
N LYS A 332 2.21 5.92 -19.40
CA LYS A 332 2.60 5.74 -20.82
C LYS A 332 3.47 6.89 -21.35
N SER A 333 3.35 8.07 -20.76
CA SER A 333 4.13 9.27 -21.11
C SER A 333 5.59 9.18 -20.65
N THR A 334 5.94 8.19 -19.82
CA THR A 334 7.25 8.09 -19.18
C THR A 334 7.93 6.76 -19.52
N THR A 335 9.25 6.80 -19.64
CA THR A 335 10.09 5.61 -19.79
C THR A 335 10.73 5.16 -18.48
N CYS A 336 10.40 5.80 -17.35
CA CYS A 336 10.92 5.46 -16.03
C CYS A 336 10.49 4.03 -15.65
N SER A 337 11.45 3.18 -15.30
CA SER A 337 11.22 1.85 -14.73
C SER A 337 11.25 1.90 -13.21
N LEU A 338 10.87 0.79 -12.56
CA LEU A 338 11.08 0.60 -11.13
C LEU A 338 12.57 0.66 -10.77
N THR A 339 13.45 0.16 -11.65
CA THR A 339 14.90 0.23 -11.47
C THR A 339 15.40 1.65 -11.44
N ASP A 340 14.93 2.50 -12.35
CA ASP A 340 15.32 3.92 -12.38
C ASP A 340 14.86 4.64 -11.11
N LEU A 341 13.63 4.37 -10.66
CA LEU A 341 13.10 4.95 -9.41
C LEU A 341 13.96 4.57 -8.20
N CYS A 342 14.31 3.29 -8.07
CA CYS A 342 15.17 2.83 -6.99
C CYS A 342 16.56 3.47 -7.08
N ALA A 343 17.18 3.47 -8.26
CA ALA A 343 18.52 4.03 -8.45
C ALA A 343 18.60 5.53 -8.12
N ASP A 344 17.56 6.29 -8.47
CA ASP A 344 17.48 7.71 -8.17
C ASP A 344 17.43 8.00 -6.65
N LEU A 345 16.70 7.19 -5.88
CA LEU A 345 16.42 7.45 -4.47
C LEU A 345 17.40 6.80 -3.48
N THR A 346 18.11 5.75 -3.90
CA THR A 346 18.96 4.94 -3.01
C THR A 346 20.47 5.14 -3.21
N GLY A 347 20.86 6.27 -3.80
CA GLY A 347 22.27 6.68 -3.88
C GLY A 347 22.99 6.61 -2.52
N ASN A 348 24.26 6.23 -2.52
CA ASN A 348 25.07 5.99 -1.32
C ASN A 348 24.51 4.90 -0.38
N ASP A 349 23.91 3.85 -0.95
CA ASP A 349 23.31 2.73 -0.20
C ASP A 349 22.21 3.18 0.78
N ARG A 350 21.51 4.27 0.43
CA ARG A 350 20.34 4.79 1.16
C ARG A 350 19.08 3.99 0.80
N LYS A 351 19.05 2.71 1.18
CA LYS A 351 17.96 1.79 0.80
C LYS A 351 16.61 2.04 1.49
N ALA A 352 16.60 2.68 2.65
CA ALA A 352 15.38 3.15 3.30
C ALA A 352 14.93 4.49 2.68
N ILE A 353 13.63 4.66 2.48
CA ILE A 353 13.06 5.93 2.03
C ILE A 353 11.82 6.26 2.84
N SER A 354 11.45 7.53 2.85
CA SER A 354 10.19 7.98 3.44
C SER A 354 9.15 8.22 2.35
N ALA A 355 7.88 8.00 2.69
CA ALA A 355 6.74 8.24 1.82
C ALA A 355 5.89 9.40 2.37
N SER A 356 5.27 10.15 1.48
CA SER A 356 4.40 11.27 1.80
C SER A 356 3.06 11.23 1.06
N LEU A 357 2.09 11.93 1.63
CA LEU A 357 0.73 12.06 1.10
C LEU A 357 0.13 13.43 1.39
N CYS A 358 -0.53 14.00 0.40
CA CYS A 358 -1.47 15.11 0.52
C CYS A 358 -2.77 14.70 -0.14
N MET A 359 -3.77 14.39 0.69
CA MET A 359 -5.04 13.82 0.26
C MET A 359 -6.22 14.46 1.02
N PRO A 360 -7.19 15.07 0.31
CA PRO A 360 -7.07 15.54 -1.07
C PRO A 360 -6.04 16.67 -1.18
N PHE A 361 -5.48 16.86 -2.38
CA PHE A 361 -4.77 18.08 -2.72
C PHE A 361 -5.78 19.24 -2.74
N SER A 362 -5.78 20.05 -1.70
CA SER A 362 -6.88 20.96 -1.35
C SER A 362 -6.98 22.20 -2.26
N LEU A 363 -7.29 21.99 -3.53
CA LEU A 363 -7.51 23.03 -4.53
C LEU A 363 -8.95 23.56 -4.46
N ASN A 364 -9.11 24.86 -4.22
CA ASN A 364 -10.43 25.50 -4.22
C ASN A 364 -11.06 25.45 -5.61
N SER A 365 -12.37 25.24 -5.68
CA SER A 365 -13.12 25.08 -6.94
C SER A 365 -13.00 26.28 -7.89
N ASP A 366 -12.87 27.49 -7.34
CA ASP A 366 -12.78 28.75 -8.09
C ASP A 366 -11.35 29.29 -8.23
N ALA A 367 -10.35 28.51 -7.81
CA ALA A 367 -8.94 28.92 -7.85
C ALA A 367 -8.14 28.15 -8.90
N GLU A 368 -7.09 28.78 -9.42
CA GLU A 368 -6.07 28.13 -10.23
C GLU A 368 -4.91 27.64 -9.35
N LEU A 369 -4.12 26.69 -9.86
CA LEU A 369 -2.99 26.10 -9.15
C LEU A 369 -1.97 27.16 -8.72
N ILE A 370 -1.72 28.17 -9.56
CA ILE A 370 -0.80 29.27 -9.23
C ILE A 370 -1.21 30.02 -7.96
N ASP A 371 -2.51 30.30 -7.78
CA ASP A 371 -3.02 31.00 -6.60
C ASP A 371 -2.99 30.07 -5.37
N CYS A 372 -3.30 28.79 -5.58
CA CYS A 372 -3.30 27.77 -4.53
C CYS A 372 -1.89 27.57 -3.93
N LEU A 373 -0.86 27.50 -4.77
CA LEU A 373 0.52 27.32 -4.33
C LEU A 373 1.10 28.59 -3.69
N ASP A 374 0.77 29.78 -4.21
CA ASP A 374 1.23 31.05 -3.64
C ASP A 374 0.67 31.30 -2.22
N GLN A 375 -0.55 30.82 -1.97
CA GLN A 375 -1.24 30.93 -0.68
C GLN A 375 -1.04 29.70 0.21
N TRP A 376 -0.23 28.72 -0.22
CA TRP A 376 -0.06 27.49 0.54
C TRP A 376 0.78 27.74 1.80
N GLU A 377 0.18 27.54 2.97
CA GLU A 377 0.86 27.65 4.25
C GLU A 377 1.24 26.27 4.81
N GLY A 378 2.50 26.13 5.23
CA GLY A 378 3.02 24.91 5.81
C GLY A 378 3.44 23.86 4.77
N PRO A 379 3.67 22.60 5.19
CA PRO A 379 4.16 21.56 4.29
C PRO A 379 3.07 21.15 3.28
N LEU A 380 3.48 20.94 2.03
CA LEU A 380 2.59 20.54 0.94
C LEU A 380 2.00 19.14 1.15
N TYR A 381 2.72 18.28 1.87
CA TYR A 381 2.37 16.89 2.14
C TYR A 381 2.71 16.51 3.58
N ARG A 382 2.13 15.41 4.06
CA ARG A 382 2.45 14.79 5.34
C ARG A 382 3.25 13.52 5.09
N SER A 383 4.26 13.28 5.92
CA SER A 383 4.90 11.95 5.97
C SER A 383 3.83 10.91 6.31
N ILE A 384 3.91 9.74 5.69
CA ILE A 384 3.19 8.51 6.08
C ILE A 384 4.19 7.42 6.49
N THR A 385 5.45 7.80 6.71
CA THR A 385 6.47 6.93 7.28
C THR A 385 6.58 7.19 8.79
N PRO A 386 6.52 6.13 9.62
CA PRO A 386 6.63 6.24 11.08
C PRO A 386 7.93 6.94 11.50
N ARG A 387 7.87 7.76 12.56
CA ARG A 387 9.02 8.48 13.16
C ARG A 387 9.88 9.27 12.17
N CYS A 388 9.32 9.65 11.02
CA CYS A 388 10.02 10.37 9.98
C CYS A 388 9.27 11.66 9.64
N LYS A 389 9.89 12.82 9.88
CA LYS A 389 9.39 14.13 9.47
C LYS A 389 10.22 14.60 8.28
N ILE A 390 9.62 14.53 7.09
CA ILE A 390 10.30 14.88 5.84
C ILE A 390 10.77 16.33 5.88
N GLY A 391 12.07 16.51 5.60
CA GLY A 391 12.72 17.81 5.56
C GLY A 391 12.48 18.55 4.26
N THR A 392 12.97 19.79 4.19
CA THR A 392 12.96 20.63 2.98
C THR A 392 14.37 20.89 2.44
N GLU A 393 15.40 20.33 3.05
CA GLU A 393 16.79 20.61 2.74
C GLU A 393 17.51 19.33 2.31
N ARG A 394 18.26 19.38 1.19
CA ARG A 394 19.15 18.30 0.72
C ARG A 394 18.45 16.95 0.54
N VAL A 395 17.18 16.99 0.14
CA VAL A 395 16.38 15.79 -0.12
C VAL A 395 16.51 15.39 -1.59
N MET A 396 16.56 14.09 -1.87
CA MET A 396 16.25 13.55 -3.19
C MET A 396 14.81 13.05 -3.17
N GLN A 397 13.95 13.58 -4.05
CA GLN A 397 12.52 13.26 -4.00
C GLN A 397 11.89 13.03 -5.36
N HIS A 398 10.95 12.08 -5.38
CA HIS A 398 10.04 11.82 -6.49
C HIS A 398 8.63 12.12 -6.04
N LEU A 399 7.95 13.03 -6.72
CA LEU A 399 6.61 13.48 -6.39
C LEU A 399 5.68 13.22 -7.57
N MET A 400 4.51 12.65 -7.30
CA MET A 400 3.46 12.41 -8.28
C MET A 400 2.22 13.19 -7.89
N LEU A 401 1.84 14.17 -8.73
CA LEU A 401 0.61 14.93 -8.60
C LEU A 401 -0.40 14.45 -9.64
N ARG A 402 -1.64 14.20 -9.23
CA ARG A 402 -2.71 13.86 -10.19
C ARG A 402 -4.00 14.60 -9.92
N GLY A 403 -4.84 14.74 -10.94
CA GLY A 403 -6.18 15.32 -10.82
C GLY A 403 -6.28 16.82 -11.04
N ILE A 404 -5.23 17.45 -11.55
CA ILE A 404 -5.22 18.89 -11.86
C ILE A 404 -4.99 19.07 -13.36
N PRO A 405 -6.01 19.45 -14.14
CA PRO A 405 -5.87 19.66 -15.58
C PRO A 405 -5.14 20.97 -15.87
N GLU A 406 -4.49 21.06 -17.03
CA GLU A 406 -3.76 22.28 -17.44
C GLU A 406 -4.66 23.52 -17.55
N THR A 407 -5.97 23.33 -17.75
CA THR A 407 -6.97 24.41 -17.76
C THR A 407 -7.10 25.11 -16.40
N ARG A 408 -6.68 24.47 -15.31
CA ARG A 408 -6.67 25.00 -13.94
C ARG A 408 -5.30 25.52 -13.52
N LEU A 409 -4.32 25.58 -14.42
CA LEU A 409 -2.95 26.02 -14.12
C LEU A 409 -2.89 27.49 -13.67
N LYS A 410 -3.41 28.40 -14.52
CA LYS A 410 -3.37 29.86 -14.36
C LYS A 410 -4.42 30.53 -15.23
N LYS A 411 -4.82 31.76 -14.90
CA LYS A 411 -5.77 32.55 -15.70
C LYS A 411 -5.14 32.97 -17.03
N ALA A 412 -5.96 32.98 -18.08
CA ALA A 412 -5.56 33.49 -19.39
C ALA A 412 -5.08 34.95 -19.34
N GLN A 413 -4.20 35.33 -20.27
CA GLN A 413 -3.51 36.64 -20.26
C GLN A 413 -4.46 37.85 -20.22
N ASN A 414 -5.67 37.75 -20.77
CA ASN A 414 -6.66 38.83 -20.70
C ASN A 414 -7.31 38.97 -19.31
N LYS A 415 -7.32 37.92 -18.48
CA LYS A 415 -7.98 37.86 -17.17
C LYS A 415 -7.02 37.70 -15.99
N ALA A 416 -5.72 37.56 -16.25
CA ALA A 416 -4.74 37.19 -15.24
C ALA A 416 -4.52 38.22 -14.12
N GLY A 417 -4.79 39.51 -14.36
CA GLY A 417 -4.65 40.53 -13.32
C GLY A 417 -3.29 40.45 -12.62
N LYS A 418 -3.31 40.29 -11.29
CA LYS A 418 -2.12 40.15 -10.43
C LYS A 418 -1.27 38.92 -10.74
N GLN A 419 -1.85 37.84 -11.27
CA GLN A 419 -1.07 36.64 -11.61
C GLN A 419 0.06 36.96 -12.61
N LYS A 420 -0.09 37.96 -13.48
CA LYS A 420 0.96 38.36 -14.43
C LYS A 420 2.25 38.84 -13.77
N GLU A 421 2.15 39.34 -12.54
CA GLU A 421 3.28 39.87 -11.78
C GLU A 421 4.07 38.74 -11.09
N MET A 422 3.47 37.55 -10.97
CA MET A 422 4.08 36.40 -10.34
C MET A 422 5.10 35.74 -11.26
N ALA A 423 6.27 35.39 -10.74
CA ALA A 423 7.31 34.70 -11.51
C ALA A 423 6.82 33.36 -12.09
N ALA A 424 5.98 32.64 -11.34
CA ALA A 424 5.35 31.37 -11.74
C ALA A 424 4.41 31.50 -12.94
N TYR A 425 3.98 32.71 -13.33
CA TYR A 425 3.10 32.90 -14.49
C TYR A 425 3.74 32.46 -15.82
N LYS A 426 5.06 32.29 -15.87
CA LYS A 426 5.79 31.79 -17.03
C LYS A 426 5.69 30.27 -17.21
N CYS A 427 5.32 29.51 -16.18
CA CYS A 427 5.17 28.05 -16.25
C CYS A 427 4.03 27.68 -17.19
N ASN A 428 4.25 26.77 -18.14
CA ASN A 428 3.28 26.39 -19.17
C ASN A 428 2.66 25.01 -18.95
N SER A 429 3.08 24.31 -17.89
CA SER A 429 2.48 23.06 -17.45
C SER A 429 2.35 23.00 -15.94
N VAL A 430 1.47 22.12 -15.45
CA VAL A 430 1.34 21.77 -14.02
C VAL A 430 2.68 21.28 -13.49
N LYS A 431 3.41 20.49 -14.29
CA LYS A 431 4.74 20.00 -13.94
C LYS A 431 5.73 21.15 -13.70
N GLU A 432 5.88 22.06 -14.65
CA GLU A 432 6.78 23.22 -14.52
C GLU A 432 6.41 24.10 -13.33
N MET A 433 5.12 24.25 -13.03
CA MET A 433 4.65 25.04 -11.90
C MET A 433 5.01 24.39 -10.56
N MET A 434 4.85 23.07 -10.46
CA MET A 434 5.24 22.31 -9.28
C MET A 434 6.76 22.29 -9.07
N GLU A 435 7.54 22.09 -10.14
CA GLU A 435 9.00 22.16 -10.09
C GLU A 435 9.47 23.55 -9.66
N PHE A 436 8.85 24.61 -10.19
CA PHE A 436 9.14 25.98 -9.78
C PHE A 436 8.83 26.20 -8.29
N TYR A 437 7.64 25.80 -7.83
CA TYR A 437 7.26 25.91 -6.41
C TYR A 437 8.23 25.18 -5.49
N LEU A 438 8.63 23.95 -5.83
CA LEU A 438 9.60 23.18 -5.05
C LEU A 438 10.98 23.85 -5.04
N SER A 439 11.41 24.43 -6.16
CA SER A 439 12.67 25.19 -6.21
C SER A 439 12.69 26.44 -5.32
N CYS A 440 11.51 26.98 -4.99
CA CYS A 440 11.37 28.13 -4.08
C CYS A 440 11.18 27.72 -2.62
N THR A 441 10.67 26.51 -2.35
CA THR A 441 10.29 26.06 -0.99
C THR A 441 11.25 25.03 -0.39
N THR A 442 12.16 24.48 -1.20
CA THR A 442 13.16 23.51 -0.76
C THR A 442 14.57 24.02 -1.08
N PHE A 443 15.55 23.62 -0.28
CA PHE A 443 16.94 24.06 -0.40
C PHE A 443 17.85 22.89 -0.79
N ALA A 444 18.66 23.06 -1.83
CA ALA A 444 19.60 22.04 -2.32
C ALA A 444 18.96 20.65 -2.55
N THR A 445 17.67 20.63 -2.89
CA THR A 445 16.85 19.42 -3.04
C THR A 445 16.68 19.11 -4.52
N ALA A 446 16.90 17.85 -4.89
CA ALA A 446 16.66 17.35 -6.23
C ALA A 446 15.24 16.78 -6.30
N SER A 447 14.37 17.46 -7.06
CA SER A 447 12.95 17.11 -7.16
C SER A 447 12.62 16.59 -8.55
N ASN A 448 12.05 15.40 -8.63
CA ASN A 448 11.51 14.85 -9.87
C ASN A 448 9.98 14.78 -9.77
N VAL A 449 9.29 15.61 -10.56
CA VAL A 449 7.84 15.71 -10.54
C VAL A 449 7.24 14.98 -11.75
N GLY A 450 6.33 14.05 -11.48
CA GLY A 450 5.41 13.51 -12.48
C GLY A 450 4.00 14.04 -12.26
N VAL A 451 3.27 14.21 -13.35
CA VAL A 451 1.90 14.73 -13.34
C VAL A 451 0.97 13.84 -14.16
N LEU A 452 -0.30 13.78 -13.77
CA LEU A 452 -1.37 13.04 -14.44
C LEU A 452 -2.65 13.89 -14.36
N GLU A 453 -3.36 14.10 -15.48
CA GLU A 453 -4.58 14.91 -15.42
C GLU A 453 -5.71 14.17 -14.70
N LYS A 454 -5.80 12.85 -14.87
CA LYS A 454 -6.80 12.00 -14.23
C LYS A 454 -6.70 11.98 -12.69
N ALA A 455 -7.76 12.42 -12.01
CA ALA A 455 -7.92 12.34 -10.56
C ALA A 455 -8.02 10.88 -10.07
N MET A 456 -7.76 10.65 -8.78
CA MET A 456 -7.90 9.32 -8.17
C MET A 456 -9.37 9.02 -7.91
N PRO A 457 -9.93 7.89 -8.40
CA PRO A 457 -11.31 7.53 -8.11
C PRO A 457 -11.47 7.16 -6.63
N VAL A 458 -12.56 7.61 -6.02
CA VAL A 458 -12.94 7.33 -4.62
C VAL A 458 -14.41 6.93 -4.49
N SER A 459 -14.99 6.41 -5.57
CA SER A 459 -16.30 5.75 -5.54
C SER A 459 -16.24 4.45 -4.71
N ASN A 460 -17.39 3.81 -4.48
CA ASN A 460 -17.42 2.53 -3.80
C ASN A 460 -16.43 1.52 -4.42
N PRO A 461 -15.72 0.73 -3.60
CA PRO A 461 -15.85 0.61 -2.15
C PRO A 461 -14.79 1.43 -1.37
N PHE A 462 -14.39 2.60 -1.85
CA PHE A 462 -13.56 3.50 -1.05
C PHE A 462 -14.37 4.09 0.12
N PRO A 463 -13.79 4.25 1.32
CA PRO A 463 -14.53 4.76 2.48
C PRO A 463 -14.90 6.24 2.33
N GLU A 464 -16.07 6.63 2.85
CA GLU A 464 -16.56 8.02 2.79
C GLU A 464 -15.88 8.91 3.85
N ILE A 465 -14.58 9.13 3.70
CA ILE A 465 -13.76 9.85 4.68
C ILE A 465 -13.63 11.35 4.41
N PHE A 466 -14.18 11.87 3.32
CA PHE A 466 -14.07 13.29 2.97
C PHE A 466 -15.22 14.10 3.55
N ASP A 467 -14.88 15.22 4.18
CA ASP A 467 -15.87 16.10 4.79
C ASP A 467 -16.80 16.76 3.75
N GLN A 468 -17.80 17.49 4.25
CA GLN A 468 -18.81 18.14 3.42
C GLN A 468 -18.26 19.26 2.51
N TRP A 469 -17.04 19.75 2.71
CA TRP A 469 -16.48 20.84 1.91
C TRP A 469 -15.83 20.35 0.63
N ILE A 470 -15.57 19.05 0.52
CA ILE A 470 -15.06 18.45 -0.72
C ILE A 470 -16.21 18.26 -1.71
N GLY A 471 -16.10 18.81 -2.91
CA GLY A 471 -17.07 18.60 -3.98
C GLY A 471 -17.00 17.21 -4.61
N VAL A 472 -17.91 16.92 -5.54
CA VAL A 472 -17.95 15.65 -6.29
C VAL A 472 -16.61 15.34 -6.99
N ASN A 473 -15.95 16.38 -7.51
CA ASN A 473 -14.67 16.29 -8.22
C ASN A 473 -13.44 16.49 -7.30
N GLY A 474 -13.63 16.42 -5.98
CA GLY A 474 -12.53 16.48 -5.02
C GLY A 474 -11.94 17.85 -4.72
N ASN A 475 -12.43 18.91 -5.38
CA ASN A 475 -12.05 20.28 -5.08
C ASN A 475 -12.72 20.77 -3.79
N VAL A 476 -12.08 21.70 -3.09
CA VAL A 476 -12.68 22.38 -1.94
C VAL A 476 -13.74 23.37 -2.45
N CYS A 477 -14.95 23.30 -1.90
CA CYS A 477 -16.09 24.12 -2.28
C CYS A 477 -16.43 25.12 -1.15
N ALA A 478 -16.88 26.32 -1.53
CA ALA A 478 -17.33 27.32 -0.56
C ALA A 478 -18.66 26.94 0.12
N ASN A 479 -19.48 26.11 -0.54
CA ASN A 479 -20.74 25.61 -0.02
C ASN A 479 -20.61 24.11 0.29
N PRO A 480 -21.28 23.61 1.35
CA PRO A 480 -21.26 22.19 1.67
C PRO A 480 -21.92 21.35 0.57
N ARG A 481 -21.34 20.19 0.29
CA ARG A 481 -21.85 19.14 -0.60
C ARG A 481 -23.22 18.68 -0.11
N GLY A 482 -24.17 18.52 -1.03
CA GLY A 482 -25.51 18.02 -0.68
C GLY A 482 -25.47 16.57 -0.18
N GLU A 483 -26.43 16.18 0.68
CA GLU A 483 -26.46 14.84 1.29
C GLU A 483 -26.52 13.68 0.28
N SER A 484 -27.07 13.91 -0.92
CA SER A 484 -27.15 12.92 -1.99
C SER A 484 -25.91 12.87 -2.90
N GLN A 485 -24.99 13.83 -2.76
CA GLN A 485 -23.79 13.92 -3.57
C GLN A 485 -22.61 13.28 -2.83
N ARG A 486 -21.88 12.40 -3.53
CA ARG A 486 -20.69 11.73 -3.02
C ARG A 486 -19.45 12.27 -3.74
N VAL A 487 -18.29 12.10 -3.13
CA VAL A 487 -17.02 12.38 -3.80
C VAL A 487 -16.76 11.22 -4.75
N GLU A 488 -16.54 11.52 -6.03
CA GLU A 488 -16.29 10.50 -7.05
C GLU A 488 -14.80 10.36 -7.35
N SER A 489 -14.07 11.47 -7.28
CA SER A 489 -12.63 11.48 -7.47
C SER A 489 -11.96 12.62 -6.71
N ILE A 490 -10.67 12.50 -6.43
CA ILE A 490 -9.89 13.53 -5.76
C ILE A 490 -8.55 13.81 -6.45
N PRO A 491 -8.11 15.09 -6.49
CA PRO A 491 -6.71 15.39 -6.74
C PRO A 491 -5.86 14.95 -5.54
N ILE A 492 -4.67 14.43 -5.80
CA ILE A 492 -3.81 13.86 -4.77
C ILE A 492 -2.34 14.04 -5.15
N LEU A 493 -1.51 14.29 -4.15
CA LEU A 493 -0.05 14.34 -4.27
C LEU A 493 0.55 13.29 -3.34
N ALA A 494 1.47 12.48 -3.84
CA ALA A 494 2.26 11.57 -3.02
C ALA A 494 3.72 11.59 -3.46
N GLY A 495 4.64 11.30 -2.56
CA GLY A 495 6.07 11.30 -2.90
C GLY A 495 6.92 10.33 -2.11
N PHE A 496 8.03 9.92 -2.71
CA PHE A 496 9.12 9.24 -2.06
C PHE A 496 10.28 10.21 -1.84
N HIS A 497 10.89 10.16 -0.66
CA HIS A 497 11.91 11.11 -0.24
C HIS A 497 13.07 10.38 0.43
N SER A 498 14.29 10.75 0.04
CA SER A 498 15.55 10.29 0.62
C SER A 498 16.28 11.50 1.21
N GLY A 499 16.32 11.58 2.54
CA GLY A 499 16.87 12.70 3.31
C GLY A 499 17.39 12.24 4.67
N SER A 500 18.06 13.13 5.40
CA SER A 500 18.71 12.82 6.69
C SER A 500 17.74 12.36 7.78
N GLU A 501 16.47 12.77 7.70
CA GLU A 501 15.39 12.41 8.62
C GLU A 501 15.10 10.90 8.71
N ILE A 502 15.51 10.13 7.69
CA ILE A 502 15.44 8.66 7.72
C ILE A 502 16.43 8.10 8.74
N GLY A 503 17.57 8.76 8.93
CA GLY A 503 18.53 8.41 9.96
C GLY A 503 17.92 8.51 11.36
N GLU A 504 17.12 9.54 11.63
CA GLU A 504 16.40 9.70 12.91
C GLU A 504 15.37 8.58 13.14
N MET A 505 14.64 8.18 12.08
CA MET A 505 13.71 7.06 12.13
C MET A 505 14.44 5.75 12.48
N LEU A 506 15.56 5.45 11.82
CA LEU A 506 16.37 4.25 12.07
C LEU A 506 16.97 4.25 13.48
N GLU A 507 17.50 5.38 13.92
CA GLU A 507 18.04 5.57 15.27
C GLU A 507 16.96 5.38 16.35
N SER A 508 15.74 5.83 16.08
CA SER A 508 14.58 5.62 16.95
C SER A 508 14.24 4.13 17.09
N LEU A 509 14.19 3.38 15.98
CA LEU A 509 13.93 1.93 16.01
C LEU A 509 15.04 1.19 16.78
N HIS A 510 16.30 1.49 16.48
CA HIS A 510 17.45 0.92 17.19
C HIS A 510 17.37 1.18 18.70
N THR A 511 17.02 2.41 19.10
CA THR A 511 16.90 2.77 20.52
C THR A 511 15.83 1.97 21.25
N GLU A 512 14.69 1.71 20.60
CA GLU A 512 13.63 0.88 21.18
C GLU A 512 14.01 -0.60 21.24
N ALA A 513 14.66 -1.11 20.19
CA ALA A 513 15.09 -2.49 20.09
C ALA A 513 16.22 -2.81 21.09
N LYS A 514 17.21 -1.94 21.23
CA LYS A 514 18.34 -2.11 22.17
C LYS A 514 17.92 -2.27 23.63
N LYS A 515 16.74 -1.78 24.03
CA LYS A 515 16.19 -1.96 25.37
C LYS A 515 15.73 -3.40 25.65
N LEU A 516 15.52 -4.20 24.60
CA LEU A 516 15.01 -5.56 24.68
C LEU A 516 16.16 -6.55 24.86
N LYS A 517 15.94 -7.55 25.73
CA LYS A 517 16.87 -8.66 25.92
C LYS A 517 16.32 -9.88 25.19
N ILE A 518 16.83 -10.15 23.99
CA ILE A 518 16.30 -11.21 23.11
C ILE A 518 16.20 -12.58 23.79
N ALA A 519 17.15 -12.92 24.67
CA ALA A 519 17.14 -14.16 25.46
C ALA A 519 15.89 -14.36 26.35
N ARG A 520 15.11 -13.30 26.61
CA ARG A 520 13.83 -13.38 27.35
C ARG A 520 12.63 -13.69 26.46
N PHE A 521 12.79 -13.71 25.14
CA PHE A 521 11.72 -13.91 24.18
C PHE A 521 11.89 -15.26 23.48
N HIS A 522 11.56 -16.35 24.18
CA HIS A 522 11.77 -17.73 23.71
C HIS A 522 11.06 -18.11 22.41
N LYS A 523 10.05 -17.34 21.99
CA LYS A 523 9.37 -17.52 20.70
C LYS A 523 10.24 -17.12 19.49
N PHE A 524 11.25 -16.29 19.72
CA PHE A 524 12.27 -16.01 18.72
C PHE A 524 13.39 -17.04 18.86
N THR A 525 13.68 -17.75 17.77
CA THR A 525 14.82 -18.65 17.65
C THR A 525 16.08 -17.92 17.19
N ILE A 526 16.19 -16.63 17.54
CA ILE A 526 17.27 -15.72 17.13
C ILE A 526 18.34 -15.74 18.22
N GLU A 527 19.59 -15.92 17.81
CA GLU A 527 20.72 -15.94 18.75
C GLU A 527 21.04 -14.52 19.25
N GLN A 528 21.65 -14.42 20.43
CA GLN A 528 21.99 -13.11 21.01
C GLN A 528 22.98 -12.33 20.13
N ASP A 529 23.91 -13.04 19.49
CA ASP A 529 24.90 -12.43 18.61
C ASP A 529 24.25 -11.94 17.31
N GLU A 530 23.36 -12.73 16.71
CA GLU A 530 22.56 -12.35 15.53
C GLU A 530 21.70 -11.10 15.78
N TYR A 531 21.06 -11.02 16.96
CA TYR A 531 20.31 -9.82 17.36
C TYR A 531 21.23 -8.60 17.55
N GLY A 532 22.44 -8.82 18.10
CA GLY A 532 23.46 -7.79 18.26
C GLY A 532 23.96 -7.24 16.92
N GLU A 533 24.18 -8.12 15.94
CA GLU A 533 24.54 -7.76 14.57
C GLU A 533 23.44 -6.94 13.90
N SER A 534 22.18 -7.39 14.03
CA SER A 534 21.00 -6.67 13.52
C SER A 534 20.86 -5.25 14.09
N LEU A 535 21.28 -5.02 15.34
CA LEU A 535 21.31 -3.67 15.93
C LEU A 535 22.41 -2.80 15.30
N ASN A 536 23.60 -3.36 15.08
CA ASN A 536 24.73 -2.65 14.48
C ASN A 536 24.47 -2.32 13.00
N ASP A 537 23.82 -3.22 12.28
CA ASP A 537 23.48 -3.03 10.87
C ASP A 537 22.51 -1.87 10.65
N ILE A 538 21.53 -1.68 11.52
CA ILE A 538 20.62 -0.53 11.46
C ILE A 538 21.36 0.79 11.73
N LEU A 539 22.32 0.80 12.66
CA LEU A 539 23.17 1.98 12.88
C LEU A 539 24.06 2.26 11.66
N THR A 540 24.63 1.22 11.05
CA THR A 540 25.42 1.35 9.82
C THR A 540 24.57 1.93 8.69
N LEU A 541 23.33 1.44 8.52
CA LEU A 541 22.39 2.02 7.54
C LEU A 541 22.08 3.48 7.88
N ARG A 542 21.90 3.82 9.16
CA ARG A 542 21.64 5.18 9.61
C ARG A 542 22.79 6.13 9.27
N GLU A 543 24.04 5.69 9.32
CA GLU A 543 25.22 6.48 8.94
C GLU A 543 25.19 6.92 7.46
N ASN A 544 24.61 6.10 6.57
CA ASN A 544 24.47 6.46 5.15
C ASN A 544 23.62 7.74 4.94
N TYR A 545 22.80 8.11 5.92
CA TYR A 545 21.92 9.30 5.87
C TYR A 545 22.52 10.53 6.54
N GLU A 546 23.74 10.45 7.09
CA GLU A 546 24.41 11.64 7.59
C GLU A 546 24.85 12.54 6.42
N ASP A 547 24.60 13.84 6.58
CA ASP A 547 24.97 14.89 5.62
C ASP A 547 26.49 15.05 5.42
N SER A 548 27.28 14.43 6.30
CA SER A 548 28.75 14.43 6.31
C SER A 548 29.37 13.98 4.97
N TYR A 549 28.61 13.26 4.13
CA TYR A 549 29.06 12.67 2.87
C TYR A 549 28.55 13.37 1.61
N LEU A 550 27.80 14.47 1.74
CA LEU A 550 27.34 15.30 0.62
C LEU A 550 28.30 16.50 0.45
N VAL A 551 29.54 16.23 0.03
CA VAL A 551 30.52 17.25 -0.38
C VAL A 551 30.34 17.60 -1.85
#